data_AF-A0A3A0V5M4-F1
#
_entry.id   AF-A0A3A0V5M4-F1
#
_cell.length_a   1.000
_cell.length_b   1.000
_cell.length_c   1.000
_cell.angle_alpha   90.00
_cell.angle_beta   90.00
_cell.angle_gamma   90.00
#
_symmetry.space_group_name_H-M   'P 1'
#
loop_
_entity.id
_entity.type
_entity.pdbx_description
1 polymer ?
#
loop_
_entity_poly.entity_id
_entity_poly.type
_entity_poly.pdbx_seq_one_letter_code
_entity_poly.pdbx_strand_id
1 'polypeptide(L)'
;FKIKRLVGQSGMSYGALGSRAITALSKGLGQAGTWMNTGEGGLSEHHLSGNVDIIFQIGPGLFGVRDKAGKFDQQAFIDLSHNQHIKAFEIKLAQGAKTRGGHMQGNKVTEEIASIRKVEPWLTINSPNRFEHIDSPDALLNWVHELQQTGQKPVGFKMVISKVSEVENLVRTMVENQQYPNFITIDGGEGGTGATFQELEDGVGLPLFT
;
A
#
# COMPACT_ATOMS: atom_id res chain seq x y z
N PHE A 1 -7.25 -9.79 -12.53
CA PHE A 1 -6.22 -10.66 -11.93
C PHE A 1 -6.88 -11.65 -10.98
N LYS A 2 -6.42 -12.90 -10.95
CA LYS A 2 -6.84 -13.90 -9.97
C LYS A 2 -5.57 -14.35 -9.24
N ILE A 3 -5.63 -14.39 -7.91
CA ILE A 3 -4.50 -14.89 -7.11
C ILE A 3 -4.25 -16.36 -7.44
N LYS A 4 -2.98 -16.73 -7.60
CA LYS A 4 -2.57 -18.13 -7.88
C LYS A 4 -2.46 -18.96 -6.60
N ARG A 5 -2.16 -18.31 -5.46
CA ARG A 5 -1.93 -18.91 -4.15
C ARG A 5 -2.50 -18.00 -3.05
N LEU A 6 -2.90 -18.62 -1.93
CA LEU A 6 -3.52 -17.91 -0.80
C LEU A 6 -2.49 -17.17 0.06
N VAL A 7 -1.28 -17.73 0.20
CA VAL A 7 -0.22 -17.17 1.04
C VAL A 7 0.71 -16.33 0.19
N GLY A 8 0.89 -15.05 0.54
CA GLY A 8 1.84 -14.13 -0.07
C GLY A 8 2.46 -13.21 0.97
N GLN A 9 3.18 -12.18 0.51
CA GLN A 9 3.81 -11.21 1.41
C GLN A 9 3.06 -9.87 1.40
N SER A 10 2.54 -9.47 2.56
CA SER A 10 1.87 -8.17 2.78
C SER A 10 2.87 -7.02 2.77
N GLY A 11 2.41 -5.80 2.49
CA GLY A 11 3.25 -4.65 2.11
C GLY A 11 4.40 -4.33 3.07
N MET A 12 5.63 -4.41 2.58
CA MET A 12 6.85 -3.96 3.28
C MET A 12 7.71 -3.14 2.32
N SER A 13 7.98 -1.89 2.67
CA SER A 13 8.60 -0.94 1.75
C SER A 13 10.09 -1.17 1.52
N TYR A 14 10.52 -1.00 0.26
CA TYR A 14 11.92 -0.76 -0.03
C TYR A 14 12.36 0.56 0.63
N GLY A 15 13.48 0.48 1.37
CA GLY A 15 14.00 1.53 2.24
C GLY A 15 13.66 1.32 3.73
N ALA A 16 12.58 0.60 4.07
CA ALA A 16 12.46 -0.04 5.38
C ALA A 16 13.23 -1.37 5.38
N LEU A 17 13.05 -2.17 4.33
CA LEU A 17 13.89 -3.31 4.01
C LEU A 17 14.97 -2.91 2.99
N GLY A 18 16.15 -3.52 3.13
CA GLY A 18 17.24 -3.35 2.16
C GLY A 18 17.03 -4.13 0.87
N SER A 19 17.83 -3.81 -0.15
CA SER A 19 17.75 -4.40 -1.50
C SER A 19 17.85 -5.92 -1.50
N ARG A 20 18.74 -6.47 -0.67
CA ARG A 20 18.93 -7.93 -0.51
C ARG A 20 17.66 -8.62 0.00
N ALA A 21 16.97 -8.04 0.97
CA ALA A 21 15.76 -8.61 1.55
C ALA A 21 14.60 -8.61 0.54
N ILE A 22 14.37 -7.47 -0.13
CA ILE A 22 13.34 -7.36 -1.17
C ILE A 22 13.63 -8.33 -2.34
N THR A 23 14.89 -8.42 -2.77
CA THR A 23 15.31 -9.35 -3.84
C THR A 23 15.08 -10.81 -3.44
N ALA A 24 15.44 -11.19 -2.21
CA ALA A 24 15.23 -12.55 -1.71
C ALA A 24 13.74 -12.91 -1.64
N LEU A 25 12.91 -12.01 -1.12
CA LEU A 25 11.45 -12.16 -1.08
C LEU A 25 10.87 -12.30 -2.49
N SER A 26 11.21 -11.39 -3.40
CA SER A 26 10.74 -11.41 -4.79
C SER A 26 11.05 -12.74 -5.47
N LYS A 27 12.30 -13.22 -5.38
CA LYS A 27 12.70 -14.50 -5.97
C LYS A 27 11.99 -15.70 -5.34
N GLY A 28 11.92 -15.76 -4.02
CA GLY A 28 11.26 -16.87 -3.31
C GLY A 28 9.76 -16.94 -3.62
N LEU A 29 9.07 -15.81 -3.59
CA LEU A 29 7.63 -15.73 -3.88
C LEU A 29 7.34 -16.00 -5.36
N GLY A 30 8.22 -15.55 -6.26
CA GLY A 30 8.15 -15.85 -7.69
C GLY A 30 8.28 -17.35 -7.96
N GLN A 31 9.25 -18.02 -7.33
CA GLN A 31 9.40 -19.48 -7.42
C GLN A 31 8.21 -20.25 -6.84
N ALA A 32 7.63 -19.75 -5.74
CA ALA A 32 6.41 -20.30 -5.17
C ALA A 32 5.15 -20.04 -6.01
N GLY A 33 5.25 -19.17 -7.03
CA GLY A 33 4.13 -18.78 -7.88
C GLY A 33 3.05 -18.01 -7.13
N THR A 34 3.44 -17.22 -6.13
CA THR A 34 2.52 -16.38 -5.33
C THR A 34 2.72 -14.89 -5.63
N TRP A 35 2.27 -14.02 -4.73
CA TRP A 35 2.25 -12.57 -4.87
C TRP A 35 3.09 -11.86 -3.80
N MET A 36 3.55 -10.67 -4.16
CA MET A 36 4.34 -9.76 -3.32
C MET A 36 3.67 -8.38 -3.30
N ASN A 37 3.61 -7.75 -2.14
CA ASN A 37 3.13 -6.38 -2.01
C ASN A 37 4.29 -5.42 -1.71
N THR A 38 4.40 -4.34 -2.49
CA THR A 38 5.53 -3.38 -2.45
C THR A 38 5.66 -2.62 -1.13
N GLY A 39 4.59 -2.57 -0.34
CA GLY A 39 4.45 -1.55 0.68
C GLY A 39 4.39 -0.14 0.09
N GLU A 40 4.37 0.87 0.95
CA GLU A 40 4.20 2.28 0.55
C GLU A 40 5.43 2.91 -0.13
N GLY A 41 6.53 2.17 -0.30
CA GLY A 41 7.83 2.72 -0.71
C GLY A 41 8.00 2.96 -2.21
N GLY A 42 7.03 2.57 -3.03
CA GLY A 42 7.13 2.52 -4.48
C GLY A 42 7.67 1.18 -5.01
N LEU A 43 7.75 1.06 -6.33
CA LEU A 43 8.21 -0.13 -7.04
C LEU A 43 9.71 0.03 -7.37
N SER A 44 10.51 -0.96 -6.98
CA SER A 44 11.95 -0.98 -7.30
C SER A 44 12.30 -2.20 -8.15
N GLU A 45 13.44 -2.15 -8.84
CA GLU A 45 13.98 -3.28 -9.60
C GLU A 45 14.16 -4.54 -8.75
N HIS A 46 14.41 -4.39 -7.44
CA HIS A 46 14.49 -5.51 -6.50
C HIS A 46 13.17 -6.29 -6.39
N HIS A 47 12.02 -5.61 -6.47
CA HIS A 47 10.71 -6.26 -6.49
C HIS A 47 10.50 -7.06 -7.78
N LEU A 48 11.11 -6.65 -8.88
CA LEU A 48 10.97 -7.28 -10.20
C LEU A 48 11.93 -8.47 -10.40
N SER A 49 12.92 -8.63 -9.51
CA SER A 49 14.00 -9.61 -9.65
C SER A 49 13.59 -11.10 -9.69
N GLY A 50 12.39 -11.42 -9.20
CA GLY A 50 11.85 -12.78 -9.13
C GLY A 50 10.69 -13.07 -10.08
N ASN A 51 10.29 -12.13 -10.94
CA ASN A 51 9.10 -12.25 -11.79
C ASN A 51 7.83 -12.66 -11.01
N VAL A 52 7.66 -12.11 -9.81
CA VAL A 52 6.52 -12.34 -8.93
C VAL A 52 5.33 -11.46 -9.35
N ASP A 53 4.10 -11.91 -9.12
CA ASP A 53 2.93 -11.05 -9.29
C ASP A 53 2.92 -9.97 -8.19
N ILE A 54 2.82 -8.70 -8.59
CA ILE A 54 2.96 -7.56 -7.66
C ILE A 54 1.60 -6.93 -7.35
N ILE A 55 1.36 -6.67 -6.06
CA ILE A 55 0.36 -5.73 -5.59
C ILE A 55 1.09 -4.43 -5.23
N PHE A 56 0.79 -3.36 -5.94
CA PHE A 56 1.39 -2.05 -5.64
C PHE A 56 0.56 -1.36 -4.56
N GLN A 57 1.18 -1.05 -3.43
CA GLN A 57 0.49 -0.39 -2.33
C GLN A 57 0.67 1.14 -2.39
N ILE A 58 -0.46 1.84 -2.43
CA ILE A 58 -0.55 3.30 -2.41
C ILE A 58 -0.79 3.71 -0.96
N GLY A 59 0.16 4.41 -0.36
CA GLY A 59 0.03 5.03 0.96
C GLY A 59 -0.24 6.53 0.87
N PRO A 60 -0.51 7.22 1.99
CA PRO A 60 -0.78 8.67 2.03
C PRO A 60 0.35 9.55 1.48
N GLY A 61 1.58 9.03 1.42
CA GLY A 61 2.72 9.73 0.79
C GLY A 61 2.69 9.69 -0.74
N LEU A 62 1.80 8.90 -1.35
CA LEU A 62 1.60 8.75 -2.80
C LEU A 62 2.89 8.43 -3.56
N PHE A 63 3.87 7.80 -2.92
CA PHE A 63 5.17 7.52 -3.53
C PHE A 63 5.00 6.64 -4.78
N GLY A 64 5.71 7.01 -5.84
CA GLY A 64 5.60 6.41 -7.18
C GLY A 64 4.44 6.95 -8.04
N VAL A 65 3.38 7.50 -7.43
CA VAL A 65 2.17 8.00 -8.11
C VAL A 65 1.83 9.45 -7.73
N ARG A 66 2.87 10.23 -7.41
CA ARG A 66 2.77 11.63 -7.02
C ARG A 66 3.47 12.56 -7.99
N ASP A 67 3.02 13.81 -8.00
CA ASP A 67 3.72 14.93 -8.61
C ASP A 67 4.78 15.52 -7.66
N LYS A 68 5.47 16.57 -8.15
CA LYS A 68 6.47 17.32 -7.37
C LYS A 68 5.87 18.04 -6.15
N ALA A 69 4.59 18.40 -6.20
CA ALA A 69 3.87 19.02 -5.09
C ALA A 69 3.38 17.99 -4.05
N GLY A 70 3.50 16.69 -4.33
CA GLY A 70 3.02 15.62 -3.45
C GLY A 70 1.53 15.30 -3.59
N LYS A 71 0.90 15.75 -4.66
CA LYS A 71 -0.48 15.38 -5.02
C LYS A 71 -0.47 14.17 -5.95
N PHE A 72 -1.62 13.50 -6.03
CA PHE A 72 -1.79 12.34 -6.91
C PHE A 72 -1.57 12.75 -8.36
N ASP A 73 -0.72 12.02 -9.06
CA ASP A 73 -0.43 12.20 -10.48
C ASP A 73 -1.07 11.05 -11.26
N GLN A 74 -2.16 11.36 -11.96
CA GLN A 74 -2.92 10.38 -12.74
C GLN A 74 -2.06 9.76 -13.86
N GLN A 75 -1.20 10.53 -14.50
CA GLN A 75 -0.34 10.01 -15.57
C GLN A 75 0.69 9.04 -15.00
N ALA A 76 1.29 9.38 -13.85
CA ALA A 76 2.19 8.47 -13.15
C ALA A 76 1.53 7.14 -12.78
N PHE A 77 0.26 7.20 -12.34
CA PHE A 77 -0.51 5.99 -12.05
C PHE A 77 -0.81 5.17 -13.31
N ILE A 78 -1.17 5.80 -14.43
CA ILE A 78 -1.37 5.12 -15.72
C ILE A 78 -0.09 4.45 -16.20
N ASP A 79 1.04 5.15 -16.16
CA ASP A 79 2.33 4.59 -16.59
C ASP A 79 2.68 3.35 -15.76
N LEU A 80 2.46 3.43 -14.45
CA LEU A 80 2.67 2.32 -13.53
C LEU A 80 1.67 1.18 -13.77
N SER A 81 0.42 1.48 -14.11
CA SER A 81 -0.61 0.50 -14.44
C SER A 81 -0.29 -0.26 -15.72
N HIS A 82 0.54 0.26 -16.63
CA HIS A 82 1.01 -0.51 -17.78
C HIS A 82 2.12 -1.53 -17.46
N ASN A 83 2.72 -1.49 -16.26
CA ASN A 83 3.72 -2.48 -15.87
C ASN A 83 3.09 -3.87 -15.77
N GLN A 84 3.60 -4.82 -16.57
CA GLN A 84 3.05 -6.17 -16.65
C GLN A 84 3.12 -6.96 -15.33
N HIS A 85 4.06 -6.66 -14.44
CA HIS A 85 4.21 -7.37 -13.16
C HIS A 85 3.20 -6.91 -12.12
N ILE A 86 2.76 -5.65 -12.18
CA ILE A 86 1.71 -5.15 -11.30
C ILE A 86 0.39 -5.81 -11.71
N LYS A 87 -0.25 -6.51 -10.78
CA LYS A 87 -1.52 -7.20 -11.02
C LYS A 87 -2.70 -6.58 -10.29
N ALA A 88 -2.43 -5.79 -9.27
CA ALA A 88 -3.44 -5.06 -8.50
C ALA A 88 -2.82 -3.84 -7.79
N PHE A 89 -3.70 -2.93 -7.36
CA PHE A 89 -3.35 -1.79 -6.51
C PHE A 89 -4.07 -1.90 -5.16
N GLU A 90 -3.40 -1.55 -4.08
CA GLU A 90 -3.97 -1.54 -2.73
C GLU A 90 -3.84 -0.15 -2.11
N ILE A 91 -4.95 0.51 -1.80
CA ILE A 91 -4.95 1.75 -1.01
C ILE A 91 -4.78 1.39 0.46
N LYS A 92 -3.72 1.86 1.10
CA LYS A 92 -3.46 1.58 2.51
C LYS A 92 -4.03 2.68 3.41
N LEU A 93 -5.20 2.44 3.99
CA LEU A 93 -5.86 3.37 4.92
C LEU A 93 -5.21 3.34 6.30
N ALA A 94 -4.88 2.14 6.77
CA ALA A 94 -4.26 1.93 8.08
C ALA A 94 -3.42 0.64 8.08
N GLN A 95 -2.60 0.48 9.12
CA GLN A 95 -1.93 -0.78 9.48
C GLN A 95 -1.99 -0.92 11.00
N GLY A 96 -2.14 -2.15 11.51
CA GLY A 96 -2.34 -2.38 12.95
C GLY A 96 -1.22 -1.80 13.80
N ALA A 97 -0.01 -1.95 13.31
CA ALA A 97 1.23 -1.51 13.94
C ALA A 97 1.35 -0.01 14.24
N LYS A 98 0.61 0.87 13.54
CA LYS A 98 0.65 2.33 13.77
C LYS A 98 -0.43 3.12 13.06
N THR A 99 -0.84 4.20 13.71
CA THR A 99 -1.70 5.26 13.17
C THR A 99 -0.93 6.44 12.54
N ARG A 100 0.41 6.38 12.49
CA ARG A 100 1.26 7.40 11.85
C ARG A 100 1.69 6.99 10.43
N GLY A 101 1.89 7.98 9.56
CA GLY A 101 2.55 7.80 8.27
C GLY A 101 4.00 7.32 8.40
N GLY A 102 4.56 6.86 7.29
CA GLY A 102 5.98 6.49 7.21
C GLY A 102 6.93 7.65 7.57
N HIS A 103 8.03 7.31 8.23
CA HIS A 103 9.14 8.22 8.50
C HIS A 103 10.43 7.62 7.94
N MET A 104 11.21 8.43 7.24
CA MET A 104 12.53 8.03 6.73
C MET A 104 13.49 9.22 6.83
N GLN A 105 14.59 9.01 7.53
CA GLN A 105 15.66 10.00 7.67
C GLN A 105 16.32 10.29 6.31
N GLY A 106 16.68 11.55 6.06
CA GLY A 106 17.23 11.98 4.77
C GLY A 106 18.48 11.23 4.32
N ASN A 107 19.34 10.80 5.25
CA ASN A 107 20.51 9.96 4.92
C ASN A 107 20.16 8.58 4.32
N LYS A 108 18.92 8.11 4.49
CA LYS A 108 18.40 6.89 3.85
C LYS A 108 17.70 7.18 2.52
N VAL A 109 17.45 8.44 2.17
CA VAL A 109 16.80 8.85 0.92
C VAL A 109 17.87 9.04 -0.16
N THR A 110 18.50 7.92 -0.54
CA THR A 110 19.48 7.89 -1.64
C THR A 110 18.83 8.35 -2.96
N GLU A 111 19.63 8.65 -3.97
CA GLU A 111 19.12 8.99 -5.32
C GLU A 111 18.19 7.91 -5.88
N GLU A 112 18.50 6.64 -5.63
CA GLU A 112 17.64 5.52 -6.02
C GLU A 112 16.27 5.60 -5.34
N ILE A 113 16.24 5.75 -4.00
CA ILE A 113 14.99 5.86 -3.24
C ILE A 113 14.21 7.11 -3.65
N ALA A 114 14.91 8.22 -3.86
CA ALA A 114 14.33 9.49 -4.29
C ALA A 114 13.64 9.36 -5.65
N SER A 115 14.30 8.70 -6.61
CA SER A 115 13.75 8.41 -7.94
C SER A 115 12.50 7.54 -7.87
N ILE A 116 12.57 6.42 -7.12
CA ILE A 116 11.44 5.48 -6.94
C ILE A 116 10.24 6.20 -6.30
N ARG A 117 10.50 7.05 -5.31
CA ARG A 117 9.46 7.73 -4.52
C ARG A 117 8.97 9.03 -5.17
N LYS A 118 9.63 9.52 -6.21
CA LYS A 118 9.40 10.84 -6.81
C LYS A 118 9.53 11.98 -5.79
N VAL A 119 10.66 11.98 -5.07
CA VAL A 119 11.03 13.01 -4.08
C VAL A 119 12.45 13.50 -4.31
N GLU A 120 12.85 14.56 -3.62
CA GLU A 120 14.22 15.05 -3.64
C GLU A 120 15.16 14.13 -2.84
N PRO A 121 16.37 13.85 -3.35
CA PRO A 121 17.33 13.02 -2.64
C PRO A 121 17.87 13.73 -1.39
N TRP A 122 18.26 12.93 -0.41
CA TRP A 122 18.90 13.34 0.85
C TRP A 122 18.02 14.15 1.81
N LEU A 123 16.73 14.34 1.50
CA LEU A 123 15.78 15.02 2.37
C LEU A 123 14.95 14.04 3.18
N THR A 124 14.72 14.37 4.46
CA THR A 124 13.88 13.56 5.36
C THR A 124 12.44 13.52 4.85
N ILE A 125 11.88 12.33 4.82
CA ILE A 125 10.49 12.08 4.41
C ILE A 125 9.63 11.90 5.67
N ASN A 126 8.56 12.70 5.74
CA ASN A 126 7.46 12.50 6.67
C ASN A 126 6.17 12.34 5.87
N SER A 127 5.65 11.12 5.81
CA SER A 127 4.37 10.89 5.14
C SER A 127 3.21 11.38 6.00
N PRO A 128 2.13 11.88 5.38
CA PRO A 128 0.87 12.12 6.08
C PRO A 128 0.36 10.85 6.75
N ASN A 129 -0.45 11.00 7.79
CA ASN A 129 -1.05 9.86 8.50
C ASN A 129 -2.27 9.28 7.76
N ARG A 130 -2.93 10.08 6.92
CA ARG A 130 -4.13 9.72 6.16
C ARG A 130 -4.12 10.40 4.80
N PHE A 131 -4.90 9.88 3.87
CA PHE A 131 -5.21 10.57 2.63
C PHE A 131 -6.07 11.81 2.94
N GLU A 132 -5.68 12.98 2.45
CA GLU A 132 -6.41 14.23 2.71
C GLU A 132 -7.83 14.22 2.13
N HIS A 133 -8.04 13.48 1.03
CA HIS A 133 -9.29 13.42 0.28
C HIS A 133 -10.16 12.21 0.62
N ILE A 134 -9.77 11.38 1.60
CA ILE A 134 -10.57 10.23 2.07
C ILE A 134 -10.96 10.47 3.53
N ASP A 135 -12.19 10.91 3.72
CA ASP A 135 -12.79 11.20 5.04
C ASP A 135 -14.10 10.43 5.28
N SER A 136 -14.55 9.66 4.30
CA SER A 136 -15.84 8.96 4.29
C SER A 136 -15.78 7.68 3.44
N PRO A 137 -16.68 6.71 3.66
CA PRO A 137 -16.84 5.55 2.78
C PRO A 137 -17.09 5.93 1.32
N ASP A 138 -17.90 6.97 1.07
CA ASP A 138 -18.15 7.47 -0.28
C ASP A 138 -16.88 7.96 -0.97
N ALA A 139 -16.07 8.79 -0.28
CA ALA A 139 -14.81 9.28 -0.81
C ALA A 139 -13.84 8.13 -1.13
N LEU A 140 -13.77 7.12 -0.26
CA LEU A 140 -12.96 5.92 -0.49
C LEU A 140 -13.44 5.15 -1.73
N LEU A 141 -14.73 4.86 -1.82
CA LEU A 141 -15.30 4.03 -2.90
C LEU A 141 -15.23 4.74 -4.25
N ASN A 142 -15.45 6.06 -4.27
CA ASN A 142 -15.29 6.86 -5.48
C ASN A 142 -13.84 6.81 -5.99
N TRP A 143 -12.85 6.96 -5.10
CA TRP A 143 -11.46 6.91 -5.51
C TRP A 143 -11.03 5.50 -5.94
N VAL A 144 -11.47 4.44 -5.24
CA VAL A 144 -11.28 3.05 -5.67
C VAL A 144 -11.83 2.86 -7.09
N HIS A 145 -13.04 3.33 -7.35
CA HIS A 145 -13.67 3.23 -8.66
C HIS A 145 -12.89 3.98 -9.74
N GLU A 146 -12.46 5.22 -9.46
CA GLU A 146 -11.63 6.01 -10.38
C GLU A 146 -10.32 5.30 -10.75
N LEU A 147 -9.63 4.71 -9.76
CA LEU A 147 -8.40 3.97 -9.99
C LEU A 147 -8.66 2.67 -10.80
N GLN A 148 -9.78 1.99 -10.58
CA GLN A 148 -10.19 0.83 -11.39
C GLN A 148 -10.38 1.22 -12.86
N GLN A 149 -11.09 2.32 -13.12
CA GLN A 149 -11.35 2.81 -14.48
C GLN A 149 -10.08 3.31 -15.15
N THR A 150 -9.23 4.04 -14.42
CA THR A 150 -8.02 4.61 -14.98
C THR A 150 -6.93 3.56 -15.20
N GLY A 151 -6.75 2.66 -14.23
CA GLY A 151 -5.66 1.68 -14.22
C GLY A 151 -6.00 0.37 -14.93
N GLN A 152 -7.29 0.12 -15.20
CA GLN A 152 -7.78 -1.14 -15.81
C GLN A 152 -7.25 -2.40 -15.10
N LYS A 153 -7.04 -2.30 -13.79
CA LYS A 153 -6.53 -3.36 -12.91
C LYS A 153 -7.36 -3.42 -11.62
N PRO A 154 -7.40 -4.58 -10.95
CA PRO A 154 -8.06 -4.68 -9.65
C PRO A 154 -7.49 -3.67 -8.65
N VAL A 155 -8.40 -2.99 -7.95
CA VAL A 155 -8.07 -2.06 -6.86
C VAL A 155 -8.81 -2.50 -5.61
N GLY A 156 -8.09 -2.56 -4.51
CA GLY A 156 -8.63 -2.82 -3.18
C GLY A 156 -8.07 -1.83 -2.17
N PHE A 157 -8.41 -2.03 -0.91
CA PHE A 157 -7.85 -1.25 0.18
C PHE A 157 -7.54 -2.10 1.40
N LYS A 158 -6.58 -1.62 2.19
CA LYS A 158 -6.17 -2.19 3.47
C LYS A 158 -6.69 -1.34 4.61
N MET A 159 -7.35 -1.97 5.59
CA MET A 159 -7.88 -1.31 6.78
C MET A 159 -7.61 -2.12 8.05
N VAL A 160 -7.67 -1.43 9.19
CA VAL A 160 -7.69 -2.04 10.52
C VAL A 160 -9.08 -1.84 11.08
N ILE A 161 -9.70 -2.89 11.60
CA ILE A 161 -11.04 -2.79 12.19
C ILE A 161 -10.90 -2.37 13.64
N SER A 162 -11.49 -1.21 13.97
CA SER A 162 -11.61 -0.74 15.36
C SER A 162 -13.04 -0.88 15.88
N LYS A 163 -14.04 -0.69 15.02
CA LYS A 163 -15.46 -0.75 15.37
C LYS A 163 -16.26 -1.47 14.29
N VAL A 164 -17.15 -2.37 14.69
CA VAL A 164 -18.04 -3.10 13.78
C VAL A 164 -18.94 -2.15 12.99
N SER A 165 -19.42 -1.08 13.62
CA SER A 165 -20.30 -0.09 12.99
C SER A 165 -19.64 0.64 11.81
N GLU A 166 -18.31 0.79 11.78
CA GLU A 166 -17.59 1.38 10.65
C GLU A 166 -17.61 0.45 9.43
N VAL A 167 -17.50 -0.86 9.66
CA VAL A 167 -17.60 -1.88 8.61
C VAL A 167 -19.03 -1.97 8.08
N GLU A 168 -20.03 -1.95 8.96
CA GLU A 168 -21.44 -1.94 8.56
C GLU A 168 -21.79 -0.71 7.71
N ASN A 169 -21.29 0.47 8.11
CA ASN A 169 -21.48 1.69 7.35
C ASN A 169 -20.84 1.59 5.96
N LEU A 170 -19.58 1.12 5.88
CA LEU A 170 -18.88 0.92 4.63
C LEU A 170 -19.61 -0.06 3.69
N VAL A 171 -20.09 -1.19 4.21
CA VAL A 171 -20.87 -2.18 3.43
C VAL A 171 -22.19 -1.58 2.95
N ARG A 172 -22.88 -0.81 3.79
CA ARG A 172 -24.11 -0.12 3.40
C ARG A 172 -23.85 0.84 2.23
N THR A 173 -22.82 1.67 2.32
CA THR A 173 -22.43 2.60 1.26
C THR A 173 -22.07 1.87 -0.04
N MET A 174 -21.36 0.73 0.03
CA MET A 174 -21.07 -0.09 -1.15
C MET A 174 -22.35 -0.56 -1.86
N VAL A 175 -23.34 -1.02 -1.10
CA VAL A 175 -24.63 -1.49 -1.64
C VAL A 175 -25.45 -0.33 -2.21
N GLU A 176 -25.51 0.80 -1.50
CA GLU A 176 -26.25 1.99 -1.95
C GLU A 176 -25.67 2.57 -3.24
N ASN A 177 -24.34 2.67 -3.33
CA ASN A 177 -23.66 3.27 -4.48
C ASN A 177 -23.40 2.27 -5.62
N GLN A 178 -23.59 0.97 -5.39
CA GLN A 178 -23.22 -0.10 -6.33
C GLN A 178 -21.73 -0.03 -6.76
N GLN A 179 -20.86 0.42 -5.85
CA GLN A 179 -19.43 0.54 -6.05
C GLN A 179 -18.69 -0.42 -5.12
N TYR A 180 -17.84 -1.27 -5.68
CA TYR A 180 -17.17 -2.33 -4.93
C TYR A 180 -15.66 -2.36 -5.21
N PRO A 181 -14.82 -2.42 -4.16
CA PRO A 181 -13.42 -2.78 -4.33
C PRO A 181 -13.31 -4.22 -4.84
N ASN A 182 -12.23 -4.54 -5.54
CA ASN A 182 -11.97 -5.91 -5.96
C ASN A 182 -11.51 -6.81 -4.82
N PHE A 183 -10.93 -6.23 -3.77
CA PHE A 183 -10.52 -6.93 -2.55
C PHE A 183 -10.44 -5.95 -1.37
N ILE A 184 -10.55 -6.49 -0.17
CA ILE A 184 -10.34 -5.75 1.08
C ILE A 184 -9.35 -6.55 1.92
N THR A 185 -8.28 -5.91 2.36
CA THR A 185 -7.28 -6.50 3.26
C THR A 185 -7.56 -6.01 4.69
N ILE A 186 -7.79 -6.95 5.61
CA ILE A 186 -7.97 -6.63 7.03
C ILE A 186 -6.67 -6.92 7.77
N ASP A 187 -6.10 -5.89 8.38
CA ASP A 187 -4.97 -6.02 9.30
C ASP A 187 -5.50 -6.09 10.74
N GLY A 188 -4.97 -7.05 11.52
CA GLY A 188 -5.17 -7.10 12.96
C GLY A 188 -4.32 -6.05 13.68
N GLY A 189 -4.63 -5.81 14.94
CA GLY A 189 -3.80 -4.95 15.79
C GLY A 189 -2.36 -5.45 15.92
N GLU A 190 -2.13 -6.74 15.72
CA GLU A 190 -0.82 -7.41 15.82
C GLU A 190 0.07 -7.24 14.58
N GLY A 191 -0.30 -6.38 13.64
CA GLY A 191 0.52 -6.09 12.46
C GLY A 191 1.89 -5.52 12.85
N GLY A 192 2.97 -5.95 12.19
CA GLY A 192 4.33 -5.45 12.43
C GLY A 192 4.69 -4.17 11.65
N THR A 193 5.75 -3.47 12.08
CA THR A 193 6.23 -2.20 11.49
C THR A 193 7.73 -2.02 11.67
N GLY A 194 8.42 -1.55 10.64
CA GLY A 194 9.86 -1.25 10.74
C GLY A 194 10.21 0.08 11.44
N ALA A 195 9.20 0.88 11.82
CA ALA A 195 9.43 2.21 12.42
C ALA A 195 8.17 2.72 13.16
N THR A 196 7.85 2.14 14.31
CA THR A 196 6.85 2.70 15.26
C THR A 196 7.44 2.76 16.67
N PHE A 197 6.88 3.63 17.51
CA PHE A 197 7.00 3.59 18.96
C PHE A 197 6.27 2.37 19.55
N GLN A 198 6.87 1.72 20.54
CA GLN A 198 6.37 0.47 21.12
C GLN A 198 4.92 0.58 21.63
N GLU A 199 4.55 1.74 22.20
CA GLU A 199 3.23 1.96 22.79
C GLU A 199 2.08 1.94 21.77
N LEU A 200 2.36 2.21 20.49
CA LEU A 200 1.35 2.12 19.42
C LEU A 200 1.24 0.71 18.84
N GLU A 201 2.32 -0.08 18.93
CA GLU A 201 2.32 -1.49 18.51
C GLU A 201 1.49 -2.34 19.49
N ASP A 202 1.52 -1.99 20.77
CA ASP A 202 0.82 -2.73 21.84
C ASP A 202 -0.66 -2.32 22.04
N GLY A 203 -1.13 -1.22 21.41
CA GLY A 203 -2.39 -0.56 21.78
C GLY A 203 -3.40 -0.27 20.66
N VAL A 204 -3.08 -0.56 19.40
CA VAL A 204 -3.89 -0.16 18.23
C VAL A 204 -4.42 -1.37 17.48
N GLY A 205 -5.74 -1.38 17.19
CA GLY A 205 -6.41 -2.39 16.38
C GLY A 205 -6.99 -3.56 17.20
N LEU A 206 -8.08 -4.16 16.70
CA LEU A 206 -8.64 -5.36 17.31
C LEU A 206 -7.82 -6.61 16.91
N PRO A 207 -7.71 -7.62 17.79
CA PRO A 207 -7.09 -8.89 17.45
C PRO A 207 -7.79 -9.56 16.27
N LEU A 208 -7.01 -10.11 15.33
CA LEU A 208 -7.59 -10.91 14.23
C LEU A 208 -8.13 -12.26 14.73
N PHE A 209 -7.59 -12.78 15.82
CA PHE A 209 -8.01 -14.02 16.43
C PHE A 209 -8.15 -13.80 17.94
N THR A 210 -9.27 -14.21 18.51
CA THR A 210 -9.52 -14.30 19.97
C THR A 210 -9.33 -15.71 20.47
#